data_AF-A0A925G1X6-F1
#
_entry.id   AF-A0A925G1X6-F1
#
_cell.length_a   1.000
_cell.length_b   1.000
_cell.length_c   1.000
_cell.angle_alpha   90.00
_cell.angle_beta   90.00
_cell.angle_gamma   90.00
#
_symmetry.space_group_name_H-M   'P 1'
#
loop_
_entity.id
_entity.type
_entity.pdbx_description
1 polymer ?
#
loop_
_entity_poly.entity_id
_entity_poly.type
_entity_poly.pdbx_seq_one_letter_code
_entity_poly.pdbx_strand_id
1 'polypeptide(L)' 'MATSKHDDYPVFEFKESPAFEKWLSKNFEKSEGTWLKIAKAKTGITTISYMEAIDIALCYGWIDGLRRGLDETYFL' A
#
# COMPACT_ATOMS: atom_id res chain seq x y z
N MET A 1 2.67 -25.78 -1.52
CA MET A 1 2.39 -24.38 -1.92
C MET A 1 3.26 -23.50 -1.03
N ALA A 2 4.19 -22.73 -1.59
CA ALA A 2 5.07 -21.88 -0.79
C ALA A 2 4.35 -20.55 -0.52
N THR A 3 3.85 -20.37 0.70
CA THR A 3 3.39 -19.06 1.20
C THR A 3 4.60 -18.16 1.34
N SER A 4 4.61 -17.03 0.64
CA SER A 4 5.67 -16.03 0.78
C SER A 4 5.49 -15.29 2.10
N LYS A 5 6.58 -14.88 2.77
CA LYS A 5 6.53 -14.12 4.04
C LYS A 5 5.57 -12.92 3.98
N HIS A 6 5.39 -12.34 2.79
CA HIS A 6 4.53 -11.19 2.52
C HIS A 6 3.02 -11.50 2.53
N ASP A 7 2.59 -12.76 2.45
CA ASP A 7 1.15 -13.09 2.39
C ASP A 7 0.40 -12.77 3.70
N ASP A 8 1.13 -12.66 4.82
CA ASP A 8 0.57 -12.31 6.15
C ASP A 8 0.59 -10.81 6.44
N TYR A 9 1.20 -9.99 5.55
CA TYR A 9 1.28 -8.55 5.79
C TYR A 9 -0.11 -7.91 5.81
N PRO A 10 -0.34 -6.94 6.71
CA PRO A 10 -1.63 -6.26 6.78
C PRO A 10 -1.91 -5.51 5.47
N VAL A 11 -3.18 -5.52 5.05
CA VAL A 11 -3.65 -4.81 3.87
C VAL A 11 -4.40 -3.56 4.32
N PHE A 12 -3.96 -2.39 3.89
CA PHE A 12 -4.64 -1.13 4.15
C PHE A 12 -5.11 -0.46 2.86
N GLU A 13 -6.29 0.15 2.93
CA GLU A 13 -6.84 0.99 1.89
C GLU A 13 -6.85 2.44 2.39
N PHE A 14 -6.23 3.34 1.63
CA PHE A 14 -6.24 4.77 1.94
C PHE A 14 -6.87 5.53 0.77
N LYS A 15 -7.75 6.47 1.10
CA LYS A 15 -8.40 7.33 0.09
C LYS A 15 -7.48 8.42 -0.45
N GLU A 16 -6.59 8.92 0.40
CA GLU A 16 -5.75 10.08 0.13
C GLU A 16 -4.39 9.95 0.82
N SER A 17 -3.39 10.62 0.24
CA SER A 17 -1.99 10.67 0.67
C SER A 17 -1.79 11.03 2.14
N PRO A 18 -2.47 12.05 2.72
CA PRO A 18 -2.29 12.40 4.13
C PRO A 18 -2.73 11.29 5.10
N ALA A 19 -3.70 10.46 4.71
CA ALA A 19 -4.16 9.35 5.54
C ALA A 19 -3.10 8.25 5.62
N PHE A 20 -2.42 7.97 4.49
CA PHE A 20 -1.33 7.01 4.43
C PHE A 20 -0.11 7.51 5.22
N GLU A 21 0.30 8.76 5.02
CA GLU A 21 1.42 9.37 5.75
C GLU A 21 1.21 9.35 7.28
N LYS A 22 -0.02 9.69 7.73
CA LYS A 22 -0.37 9.64 9.15
C LYS A 22 -0.31 8.23 9.73
N TRP A 23 -0.59 7.21 8.93
CA TRP A 23 -0.40 5.82 9.35
C TRP A 23 1.08 5.47 9.38
N LEU A 24 1.82 5.81 8.34
CA LEU A 24 3.23 5.46 8.21
C LEU A 24 4.06 6.09 9.33
N SER A 25 3.88 7.38 9.62
CA SER A 25 4.55 8.10 10.71
C SER A 25 4.44 7.42 12.09
N LYS A 26 3.42 6.59 12.32
CA LYS A 26 3.21 5.88 13.58
C LYS A 26 3.67 4.43 13.57
N ASN A 27 3.82 3.84 12.38
CA ASN A 27 3.96 2.39 12.19
C ASN A 27 5.20 1.99 11.39
N PHE A 28 5.92 2.92 10.75
CA PHE A 28 7.06 2.63 9.85
C PHE A 28 8.20 1.86 10.53
N GLU A 29 8.40 2.03 11.84
CA GLU A 29 9.41 1.28 12.62
C GLU A 29 8.85 -0.02 13.24
N LYS A 30 7.52 -0.16 13.30
CA LYS A 30 6.86 -1.27 14.01
C LYS A 30 6.42 -2.40 13.09
N SER A 31 6.30 -2.12 11.79
CA SER A 31 5.83 -3.06 10.79
C SER A 31 6.97 -3.46 9.86
N GLU A 32 7.14 -4.76 9.60
CA GLU A 32 8.13 -5.27 8.63
C GLU A 32 7.72 -5.02 7.17
N GLY A 33 6.45 -4.71 6.94
CA GLY A 33 5.89 -4.33 5.65
C GLY A 33 4.37 -4.24 5.71
N THR A 34 3.76 -3.77 4.62
CA THR A 34 2.31 -3.67 4.48
C THR A 34 1.92 -3.75 3.01
N TRP A 35 0.71 -4.22 2.72
CA TRP A 35 0.11 -4.09 1.40
C TRP A 35 -0.75 -2.84 1.32
N LEU A 36 -0.70 -2.17 0.17
CA LEU A 36 -1.56 -1.04 -0.15
C LEU A 36 -2.61 -1.43 -1.17
N LYS A 37 -3.86 -1.43 -0.73
CA LYS A 37 -5.00 -1.68 -1.61
C LYS A 37 -5.34 -0.40 -2.38
N ILE A 38 -4.97 -0.39 -3.65
CA ILE A 38 -5.14 0.77 -4.54
C ILE A 38 -6.13 0.41 -5.64
N ALA A 39 -7.15 1.25 -5.82
CA ALA A 39 -8.15 1.05 -6.86
C ALA A 39 -7.55 1.24 -8.26
N LYS A 40 -8.01 0.40 -9.20
CA LYS A 40 -7.67 0.56 -10.62
C LYS A 40 -8.37 1.80 -11.17
N ALA A 41 -7.67 2.55 -12.03
CA ALA A 41 -8.14 3.83 -12.58
C ALA A 41 -9.53 3.78 -13.23
N LYS A 42 -9.96 2.63 -13.76
CA LYS A 42 -11.23 2.46 -14.46
C LYS A 42 -12.44 2.17 -13.55
N THR A 43 -12.24 2.08 -12.23
CA THR A 43 -13.30 1.67 -11.30
C THR A 43 -14.16 2.82 -10.77
N GLY A 44 -13.68 4.06 -10.89
CA GLY A 44 -14.33 5.23 -10.27
C GLY A 44 -14.18 5.30 -8.75
N ILE A 45 -13.43 4.38 -8.13
CA ILE A 45 -13.16 4.37 -6.69
C ILE A 45 -11.96 5.27 -6.40
N THR A 46 -12.13 6.21 -5.47
CA THR A 46 -11.03 7.09 -5.04
C THR A 46 -10.16 6.39 -4.00
N THR A 47 -8.91 6.15 -4.37
CA THR A 47 -7.83 5.73 -3.48
C THR A 47 -6.60 6.59 -3.71
N ILE A 48 -5.66 6.57 -2.77
CA ILE A 48 -4.31 7.11 -2.96
C ILE A 48 -3.72 6.58 -4.27
N SER A 49 -3.06 7.44 -5.03
CA SER A 49 -2.36 6.98 -6.23
C SER A 49 -1.10 6.20 -5.85
N TYR A 50 -0.72 5.23 -6.68
CA TYR A 50 0.51 4.47 -6.47
C TYR A 50 1.76 5.35 -6.39
N MET A 51 1.82 6.43 -7.19
CA MET A 51 2.95 7.36 -7.14
C MET A 51 3.01 8.13 -5.82
N GLU A 52 1.88 8.62 -5.31
CA GLU A 52 1.85 9.31 -4.02
C GLU A 52 2.20 8.38 -2.86
N ALA A 53 1.75 7.12 -2.92
CA ALA A 53 2.13 6.11 -1.95
C ALA A 53 3.64 5.86 -1.93
N ILE A 54 4.29 5.77 -3.10
CA ILE A 54 5.74 5.60 -3.18
C ILE A 54 6.47 6.82 -2.62
N ASP A 55 6.07 8.02 -3.02
CA ASP A 55 6.71 9.26 -2.57
C ASP A 55 6.73 9.36 -1.03
N ILE A 56 5.57 9.11 -0.41
CA ILE A 56 5.45 9.04 1.05
C ILE A 56 6.32 7.91 1.61
N ALA A 57 6.25 6.70 1.07
CA ALA A 57 7.02 5.56 1.59
C ALA A 57 8.54 5.86 1.62
N LEU A 58 9.05 6.47 0.56
CA LEU A 58 10.46 6.85 0.45
C LEU A 58 10.88 7.87 1.52
N CYS A 59 10.01 8.79 1.93
CA CYS A 59 10.30 9.74 3.01
C CYS A 59 10.56 9.07 4.37
N TYR A 60 10.05 7.85 4.58
CA TYR A 60 10.27 7.06 5.80
C TYR A 60 11.24 5.89 5.57
N GLY A 61 11.94 5.86 4.44
CA GLY A 61 12.91 4.82 4.09
C GLY A 61 12.27 3.48 3.70
N TRP A 62 10.96 3.46 3.42
CA TRP A 62 10.27 2.29 2.88
C TRP A 62 10.35 2.28 1.34
N ILE A 63 10.38 1.08 0.76
CA ILE A 63 10.38 0.87 -0.70
C ILE A 63 9.17 0.03 -1.11
N ASP A 64 8.68 0.20 -2.34
CA ASP A 64 7.75 -0.75 -2.90
C ASP A 64 8.50 -2.04 -3.30
N GLY A 65 8.11 -3.17 -2.71
CA GLY A 65 8.78 -4.45 -2.95
C GLY A 65 8.04 -5.36 -3.93
N LEU A 66 6.71 -5.35 -3.87
CA LEU A 66 5.86 -6.24 -4.63
C LEU A 66 4.63 -5.48 -5.11
N ARG A 67 4.20 -5.78 -6.33
CA ARG A 67 2.92 -5.32 -6.88
C ARG A 67 2.18 -6.51 -7.46
N ARG A 68 0.93 -6.71 -7.05
CA ARG A 68 0.07 -7.78 -7.59
C ARG A 68 -1.37 -7.32 -7.80
N GLY A 69 -2.07 -7.97 -8.72
CA GLY A 69 -3.52 -7.78 -8.84
C GLY A 69 -4.21 -8.45 -7.66
N LEU A 70 -5.09 -7.73 -6.97
CA LEU A 70 -6.00 -8.35 -6.00
C LEU A 70 -7.20 -8.94 -6.74
N ASP A 71 -7.88 -8.10 -7.51
CA ASP A 71 -9.11 -8.43 -8.25
C ASP A 71 -9.23 -7.55 -9.51
N GLU A 72 -10.36 -7.59 -10.20
CA GLU A 72 -10.70 -6.70 -11.32
C GLU A 72 -10.74 -5.22 -10.94
N THR A 73 -10.81 -4.90 -9.65
CA THR A 73 -10.99 -3.54 -9.14
C THR A 73 -9.79 -2.97 -8.39
N TYR A 74 -8.91 -3.82 -7.82
CA TYR A 74 -7.81 -3.36 -6.96
C TYR A 74 -6.46 -4.01 -7.29
N PHE A 75 -5.40 -3.27 -6.98
CA PHE A 75 -4.02 -3.76 -6.87
C PHE A 75 -3.61 -3.81 -5.40
N LEU A 76 -2.62 -4.67 -5.10
CA LEU A 76 -1.79 -4.63 -3.89
C LEU A 76 -0.36 -4.26 -4.27
#